data_AF-A0A1Q7ZKT3-F1
#
_entry.id   AF-A0A1Q7ZKT3-F1
#
_cell.length_a   1.000
_cell.length_b   1.000
_cell.length_c   1.000
_cell.angle_alpha   90.00
_cell.angle_beta   90.00
_cell.angle_gamma   90.00
#
_symmetry.space_group_name_H-M   'P 1'
#
loop_
_entity.id
_entity.type
_entity.pdbx_description
1 polymer ?
#
loop_
_entity_poly.entity_id
_entity_poly.type
_entity_poly.pdbx_seq_one_letter_code
_entity_poly.pdbx_strand_id
1 'polypeptide(L)' 'MPVARHISNRTATRIDLRINGKIYSAGVKLSKDQAGKTVRAKLEYEDLRKISNQTGVSLRNLQKLARLQLDSIDKHAKQ' A
#
# COMPACT_ATOMS: atom_id res chain seq x y z
N MET A 1 -28.06 9.28 -20.41
CA MET A 1 -26.80 9.84 -20.96
C MET A 1 -25.63 9.01 -20.44
N PRO A 2 -24.81 8.38 -21.31
CA PRO A 2 -23.60 7.69 -20.86
C PRO A 2 -22.53 8.70 -20.43
N VAL A 3 -21.82 8.42 -19.34
CA VAL A 3 -20.74 9.26 -18.78
C VAL A 3 -19.40 8.64 -19.13
N ALA A 4 -18.53 9.40 -19.80
CA ALA A 4 -17.15 9.00 -20.02
C ALA A 4 -16.41 8.94 -18.67
N ARG A 5 -15.84 7.77 -18.34
CA ARG A 5 -15.05 7.57 -17.11
C ARG A 5 -13.60 7.34 -17.49
N HIS A 6 -12.70 8.08 -16.88
CA HIS A 6 -11.28 7.75 -16.89
C HIS A 6 -10.97 6.80 -15.72
N ILE A 7 -10.58 5.57 -16.03
CA ILE A 7 -10.20 4.56 -15.04
C ILE A 7 -8.72 4.28 -15.24
N SER A 8 -7.90 4.69 -14.27
CA SER A 8 -6.47 4.36 -14.25
C SER A 8 -6.24 2.89 -13.92
N ASN A 9 -5.17 2.33 -14.47
CA ASN A 9 -4.77 0.94 -14.23
C ASN A 9 -4.38 0.76 -12.76
N ARG A 10 -4.91 -0.30 -12.14
CA ARG A 10 -4.74 -0.59 -10.71
C ARG A 10 -4.12 -1.96 -10.56
N THR A 11 -3.08 -2.06 -9.74
CA THR A 11 -2.47 -3.34 -9.35
C THR A 11 -2.60 -3.47 -7.84
N ALA A 12 -3.11 -4.61 -7.38
CA ALA A 12 -3.07 -4.96 -5.97
C ALA A 12 -1.76 -5.70 -5.69
N THR A 13 -0.95 -5.15 -4.79
CA THR A 13 0.25 -5.79 -4.25
C THR A 13 0.07 -6.01 -2.76
N ARG A 14 0.88 -6.89 -2.18
CA ARG A 14 0.94 -7.09 -0.72
C ARG A 14 2.33 -6.71 -0.25
N ILE A 15 2.41 -6.08 0.92
CA ILE A 15 3.66 -5.76 1.59
C ILE A 15 3.73 -6.47 2.94
N ASP A 16 4.92 -6.89 3.31
CA ASP A 16 5.17 -7.58 4.57
C ASP A 16 5.73 -6.60 5.61
N LEU A 17 4.88 -6.23 6.56
CA LEU A 17 5.19 -5.34 7.67
C LEU A 17 5.67 -6.14 8.87
N ARG A 18 6.92 -5.93 9.27
CA ARG A 18 7.47 -6.52 10.49
C ARG A 18 7.19 -5.62 11.68
N ILE A 19 6.33 -6.06 12.60
CA ILE A 19 5.90 -5.28 13.77
C ILE A 19 5.98 -6.19 15.00
N ASN A 20 6.69 -5.73 16.05
CA ASN A 20 6.91 -6.49 17.29
C ASN A 20 7.43 -7.92 17.04
N GLY A 21 8.34 -8.08 16.08
CA GLY A 21 8.93 -9.39 15.73
C GLY A 21 8.04 -10.32 14.91
N LYS A 22 6.77 -9.97 14.67
CA LYS A 22 5.84 -10.72 13.81
C LYS A 22 5.74 -10.09 12.43
N ILE A 23 5.50 -10.92 11.41
CA ILE A 23 5.31 -10.49 10.03
C ILE A 23 3.81 -10.43 9.74
N TYR A 24 3.34 -9.29 9.27
CA TYR A 24 1.96 -9.07 8.87
C TYR A 24 1.89 -8.67 7.41
N SER A 25 1.02 -9.29 6.63
CA SER A 25 0.78 -8.90 5.25
C SER A 25 -0.31 -7.82 5.20
N ALA A 26 -0.01 -6.71 4.51
CA ALA A 26 -0.97 -5.65 4.25
C ALA A 26 -1.16 -5.46 2.74
N GLY A 27 -2.41 -5.43 2.28
CA GLY A 27 -2.75 -5.11 0.91
C GLY A 27 -2.46 -3.65 0.58
N VAL A 28 -1.93 -3.43 -0.61
CA VAL A 28 -1.65 -2.10 -1.18
C VAL A 28 -2.23 -2.04 -2.58
N LYS A 29 -3.15 -1.10 -2.79
CA LYS A 29 -3.63 -0.70 -4.12
C LYS A 29 -2.68 0.32 -4.70
N LEU A 30 -1.94 -0.10 -5.72
CA LEU A 30 -1.10 0.77 -6.53
C LEU A 30 -1.91 1.22 -7.76
N SER A 31 -2.00 2.53 -7.95
CA SER A 31 -2.52 3.13 -9.17
C SER A 31 -1.33 3.50 -10.03
N LYS A 32 -1.26 2.93 -11.24
CA LYS A 32 -0.20 3.21 -12.21
C LYS A 32 -0.71 4.16 -13.28
N ASP A 33 0.17 5.03 -13.75
CA ASP A 33 -0.08 5.88 -14.91
C ASP A 33 0.06 5.08 -16.21
N GLN A 34 -0.30 5.67 -17.35
CA GLN A 34 -0.06 5.10 -18.68
C GLN A 34 1.42 4.78 -18.93
N ALA A 35 2.34 5.53 -18.30
CA ALA A 35 3.78 5.30 -18.35
C ALA A 35 4.29 4.24 -17.35
N GLY A 36 3.39 3.52 -16.65
CA GLY A 36 3.75 2.48 -15.68
C GLY A 36 4.27 2.98 -14.34
N LYS A 37 4.41 4.30 -14.15
CA LYS A 37 4.83 4.92 -12.88
C LYS A 37 3.73 4.82 -11.83
N THR A 38 4.09 4.49 -10.60
CA THR A 38 3.19 4.49 -9.45
C THR A 38 2.74 5.94 -9.15
N VAL A 39 1.48 6.26 -9.43
CA VAL A 39 0.88 7.59 -9.16
C VAL A 39 0.43 7.68 -7.72
N ARG A 40 -0.15 6.60 -7.21
CA ARG A 40 -0.67 6.57 -5.83
C ARG A 40 -0.67 5.17 -5.29
N ALA A 41 -0.20 5.03 -4.06
CA ALA A 41 -0.36 3.83 -3.28
C ALA A 41 -1.37 4.06 -2.15
N LYS A 42 -2.35 3.17 -2.03
CA LYS A 42 -3.31 3.16 -0.93
C LYS A 42 -3.21 1.83 -0.20
N LEU A 43 -2.95 1.88 1.09
CA LEU A 43 -3.03 0.72 1.95
C LEU A 43 -4.50 0.35 2.19
N GLU A 44 -4.77 -0.94 2.23
CA GLU A 44 -6.09 -1.45 2.59
C GLU A 44 -6.38 -1.18 4.07
N TYR A 45 -7.48 -0.50 4.32
CA TYR A 45 -7.87 -0.09 5.67
C TYR A 45 -8.15 -1.30 6.56
N GLU A 46 -8.85 -2.31 6.04
CA GLU A 46 -9.20 -3.53 6.77
C GLU A 46 -7.95 -4.27 7.29
N ASP A 47 -6.91 -4.38 6.47
CA ASP A 47 -5.66 -5.04 6.85
C ASP A 47 -4.93 -4.24 7.93
N LEU A 48 -4.81 -2.93 7.73
CA LEU A 48 -4.22 -2.04 8.74
C LEU A 48 -4.98 -2.08 10.06
N ARG A 49 -6.32 -2.16 10.03
CA ARG A 49 -7.17 -2.25 11.20
C ARG A 49 -6.94 -3.55 11.97
N LYS A 50 -6.87 -4.69 11.27
CA LYS A 50 -6.56 -5.99 11.90
C LYS A 50 -5.19 -5.97 12.56
N ILE A 51 -4.17 -5.45 11.85
CA ILE A 51 -2.81 -5.33 12.37
C ILE A 51 -2.77 -4.39 13.59
N SER A 52 -3.46 -3.25 13.52
CA SER A 52 -3.55 -2.28 14.63
C SER A 52 -4.16 -2.92 15.88
N ASN A 53 -5.27 -3.64 15.72
CA ASN A 53 -5.93 -4.33 16.83
C ASN A 53 -5.05 -5.43 17.45
N GLN A 54 -4.24 -6.13 16.64
CA GLN A 54 -3.35 -7.19 17.12
C GLN A 54 -2.06 -6.68 17.76
N THR A 55 -1.53 -5.55 17.28
CA THR A 55 -0.22 -5.03 17.71
C THR A 55 -0.33 -3.88 18.71
N GLY A 56 -1.51 -3.26 18.83
CA GLY A 56 -1.71 -2.03 19.60
C GLY A 56 -1.12 -0.78 18.94
N VAL A 57 -0.55 -0.90 17.75
CA VAL A 57 0.06 0.23 17.02
C VAL A 57 -1.02 1.04 16.32
N SER A 58 -0.93 2.36 16.40
CA SER A 58 -1.90 3.24 15.74
C SER A 58 -1.87 3.10 14.22
N LEU A 59 -3.04 3.22 13.58
CA LEU A 59 -3.18 3.19 12.12
C LEU A 59 -2.25 4.19 11.42
N ARG A 60 -2.07 5.38 12.00
CA ARG A 60 -1.20 6.42 11.46
C ARG A 60 0.27 5.99 11.42
N ASN A 61 0.74 5.31 12.47
CA ASN A 61 2.11 4.79 12.53
C ASN A 61 2.29 3.64 11.54
N LEU A 62 1.31 2.74 11.42
CA LEU A 62 1.33 1.65 10.43
C LEU A 62 1.40 2.20 9.01
N GLN A 63 0.61 3.23 8.69
CA GLN A 63 0.66 3.90 7.39
C GLN A 63 2.04 4.50 7.11
N LYS A 64 2.67 5.12 8.11
CA LYS A 64 4.00 5.73 7.95
C LYS A 64 5.07 4.67 7.68
N LEU A 65 5.06 3.56 8.42
CA LEU A 65 5.99 2.44 8.22
C LEU A 65 5.81 1.80 6.85
N ALA A 66 4.56 1.53 6.47
CA ALA A 66 4.23 0.97 5.18
C ALA A 66 4.67 1.86 4.01
N ARG A 67 4.52 3.18 4.15
CA ARG A 67 4.95 4.14 3.12
C ARG A 67 6.47 4.14 2.92
N LEU A 68 7.24 4.08 4.01
CA LEU A 68 8.69 3.98 3.96
C LEU A 68 9.16 2.69 3.25
N GLN A 69 8.52 1.55 3.55
CA GLN A 69 8.81 0.30 2.85
C GLN A 69 8.45 0.39 1.36
N LEU A 70 7.33 1.01 1.03
CA LEU A 70 6.89 1.13 -0.35
C LEU A 70 7.83 2.02 -1.19
N ASP A 71 8.30 3.13 -0.62
CA ASP A 71 9.30 3.99 -1.25
C ASP A 71 10.63 3.24 -1.47
N SER A 72 10.95 2.27 -0.62
CA SER A 72 12.13 1.40 -0.76
C SER A 72 11.97 0.43 -1.93
N ILE A 73 10.78 -0.15 -2.10
CA ILE A 73 10.45 -1.07 -3.19
C ILE A 73 10.47 -0.34 -4.55
N ASP A 74 9.88 0.86 -4.63
CA ASP A 74 9.88 1.67 -5.85
C ASP A 74 11.29 2.13 -6.27
N LYS A 75 12.24 2.26 -5.33
CA LYS A 75 13.66 2.53 -5.64
C LYS A 75 14.38 1.31 -6.23
N HIS A 76 14.09 0.11 -5.74
CA HIS A 76 14.70 -1.12 -6.27
C HIS A 76 14.15 -1.53 -7.64
N ALA A 77 12.91 -1.16 -7.98
CA ALA A 77 12.34 -1.39 -9.31
C ALA A 77 12.92 -0.50 -10.43
N LYS A 78 13.83 0.43 -10.09
CA LYS A 78 14.44 1.40 -11.01
C LYS A 78 15.94 1.17 -11.28
N GLN A 79 16.56 0.14 -10.72
CA GLN A 79 17.96 -0.23 -10.99
C GLN A 79 18.06 -1.31 -12.07
#